data_AF-A0A2C9V7I5-F1
#
_entry.id   AF-A0A2C9V7I5-F1
#
_cell.length_a   1.000
_cell.length_b   1.000
_cell.length_c   1.000
_cell.angle_alpha   90.00
_cell.angle_beta   90.00
_cell.angle_gamma   90.00
#
_symmetry.space_group_name_H-M   'P 1'
#
loop_
_entity.id
_entity.type
_entity.pdbx_description
1 polymer ?
#
loop_
_entity_poly.entity_id
_entity_poly.type
_entity_poly.pdbx_seq_one_letter_code
_entity_poly.pdbx_strand_id
1 'polypeptide(L)'
;MVLLVERQQPKSLSASLQAFRYDVSLCMTHQLLFNSKAPGLETLTLEWIQKCFQVLPMINKAFTKLVVEIDYPVSKWKAKTMEEYLNYSLNSLDILNSFTSALSHFGHARLSLSLALSLVESSPSLAMKRLKMIEFKSFRKEFGVQENKEDDKGRSCSDKEKVVQQALMELRSTGFWVCSVVLAGLCGDDRAYLKMRRSAGALSNPALINLDSMIYGILMEKRCVLKEVIELKDSADCLEAAIAGKHSSDAAEEMQRKLEEFEKLLDGLGKEVNCLFSELLAARNELLNGIRTQKP
;
A
#
# COMPACT_ATOMS: atom_id res chain seq x y z
N MET A 1 -23.93 -20.83 48.92
CA MET A 1 -23.88 -21.14 47.48
C MET A 1 -23.47 -19.86 46.75
N VAL A 2 -22.16 -19.59 46.72
CA VAL A 2 -21.60 -18.40 46.06
C VAL A 2 -21.42 -18.76 44.60
N LEU A 3 -22.21 -18.12 43.73
CA LEU A 3 -22.12 -18.30 42.29
C LEU A 3 -20.78 -17.73 41.80
N LEU A 4 -19.94 -18.63 41.28
CA LEU A 4 -18.75 -18.32 40.48
C LEU A 4 -19.17 -17.55 39.22
N VAL A 5 -19.14 -16.22 39.29
CA VAL A 5 -19.16 -15.32 38.12
C VAL A 5 -17.72 -14.92 37.81
N GLU A 6 -16.87 -15.89 37.47
CA GLU A 6 -15.51 -15.59 37.03
C GLU A 6 -15.12 -16.55 35.89
N ARG A 7 -14.64 -15.98 34.76
CA ARG A 7 -13.95 -16.59 33.59
C ARG A 7 -14.61 -16.58 32.19
N GLN A 8 -15.69 -15.85 31.92
CA GLN A 8 -16.20 -15.73 30.52
C GLN A 8 -15.58 -14.59 29.70
N GLN A 9 -15.32 -13.40 30.29
CA GLN A 9 -14.74 -12.26 29.56
C GLN A 9 -13.34 -12.49 28.94
N PRO A 10 -12.35 -13.10 29.63
CA PRO A 10 -11.01 -13.23 29.04
C PRO A 10 -10.99 -14.18 27.83
N LYS A 11 -11.88 -15.18 27.81
CA LYS A 11 -12.00 -16.12 26.68
C LYS A 11 -12.65 -15.46 25.46
N SER A 12 -13.66 -14.61 25.65
CA SER A 12 -14.30 -13.90 24.53
C SER A 12 -13.38 -12.87 23.89
N LEU A 13 -12.61 -12.13 24.70
CA LEU A 13 -11.64 -11.14 24.21
C LEU A 13 -10.51 -11.79 23.38
N SER A 14 -9.97 -12.91 23.85
CA SER A 14 -8.98 -13.68 23.10
C SER A 14 -9.55 -14.23 21.79
N ALA A 15 -10.80 -14.69 21.80
CA ALA A 15 -11.46 -15.21 20.61
C ALA A 15 -11.68 -14.11 19.56
N SER A 16 -12.14 -12.92 19.96
CA SER A 16 -12.31 -11.78 19.05
C SER A 16 -10.97 -11.33 18.44
N LEU A 17 -9.89 -11.27 19.24
CA LEU A 17 -8.56 -10.94 18.69
C LEU A 17 -8.06 -12.00 17.69
N GLN A 18 -8.30 -13.28 17.97
CA GLN A 18 -7.97 -14.36 17.03
C GLN A 18 -8.80 -14.28 15.75
N ALA A 19 -10.10 -13.97 15.86
CA ALA A 19 -10.97 -13.76 14.70
C ALA A 19 -10.49 -12.57 13.84
N PHE A 20 -10.10 -11.46 14.46
CA PHE A 20 -9.47 -10.34 13.76
C PHE A 20 -8.19 -10.77 13.02
N ARG A 21 -7.26 -11.46 13.69
CA ARG A 21 -6.02 -11.96 13.05
C ARG A 21 -6.31 -12.93 11.90
N TYR A 22 -7.33 -13.76 12.04
CA TYR A 22 -7.79 -14.65 10.99
C TYR A 22 -8.34 -13.87 9.81
N ASP A 23 -9.21 -12.90 10.04
CA ASP A 23 -9.77 -12.03 9.00
C ASP A 23 -8.65 -11.29 8.25
N VAL A 24 -7.64 -10.76 8.95
CA VAL A 24 -6.44 -10.14 8.34
C VAL A 24 -5.69 -11.16 7.47
N SER A 25 -5.40 -12.35 7.99
CA SER A 25 -4.69 -13.40 7.25
C SER A 25 -5.47 -13.83 5.99
N LEU A 26 -6.78 -13.95 6.10
CA LEU A 26 -7.66 -14.29 5.00
C LEU A 26 -7.64 -13.19 3.93
N CYS A 27 -7.69 -11.92 4.32
CA CYS A 27 -7.57 -10.80 3.37
C CYS A 27 -6.23 -10.84 2.62
N MET A 28 -5.12 -11.03 3.34
CA MET A 28 -3.79 -11.09 2.74
C MET A 28 -3.67 -12.26 1.76
N THR A 29 -4.06 -13.47 2.18
CA THR A 29 -3.94 -14.67 1.34
C THR A 29 -4.92 -14.64 0.18
N HIS A 30 -6.18 -14.26 0.40
CA HIS A 30 -7.19 -14.24 -0.66
C HIS A 30 -6.91 -13.14 -1.70
N GLN A 31 -6.47 -11.95 -1.28
CA GLN A 31 -6.21 -10.88 -2.25
C GLN A 31 -4.85 -11.03 -2.94
N LEU A 32 -3.81 -11.37 -2.17
CA LEU A 32 -2.42 -11.33 -2.67
C LEU A 32 -1.92 -12.69 -3.18
N LEU A 33 -2.53 -13.82 -2.79
CA LEU A 33 -2.15 -15.17 -3.24
C LEU A 33 -3.18 -15.87 -4.13
N PHE A 34 -4.48 -15.53 -4.12
CA PHE A 34 -5.50 -16.39 -4.75
C PHE A 34 -5.45 -16.48 -6.29
N ASN A 35 -4.62 -15.65 -6.95
CA ASN A 35 -4.29 -15.80 -8.38
C ASN A 35 -2.90 -16.42 -8.64
N SER A 36 -2.21 -16.93 -7.63
CA SER A 36 -0.89 -17.57 -7.77
C SER A 36 -0.94 -19.01 -8.32
N LYS A 37 -2.04 -19.42 -8.97
CA LYS A 37 -2.08 -20.66 -9.75
C LYS A 37 -1.18 -20.60 -10.99
N ALA A 38 -0.59 -19.44 -11.30
CA ALA A 38 0.58 -19.38 -12.16
C ALA A 38 1.85 -19.59 -11.30
N PRO A 39 2.75 -20.52 -11.67
CA PRO A 39 4.05 -20.59 -11.04
C PRO A 39 4.77 -19.25 -11.23
N GLY A 40 5.28 -18.66 -10.15
CA GLY A 40 6.12 -17.46 -10.20
C GLY A 40 5.33 -16.17 -10.38
N LEU A 41 5.17 -15.40 -9.30
CA LEU A 41 4.93 -13.96 -9.42
C LEU A 41 6.25 -13.36 -9.95
N GLU A 42 6.45 -13.48 -11.26
CA GLU A 42 7.75 -13.19 -11.86
C GLU A 42 8.08 -11.71 -11.82
N THR A 43 7.10 -10.81 -11.81
CA THR A 43 7.32 -9.36 -11.71
C THR A 43 6.13 -8.73 -10.99
N LEU A 44 6.32 -7.51 -10.46
CA LEU A 44 5.20 -6.73 -9.94
C LEU A 44 4.39 -6.12 -11.10
N THR A 45 3.07 -6.03 -10.91
CA THR A 45 2.14 -5.44 -11.89
C THR A 45 1.28 -4.36 -11.24
N LEU A 46 0.75 -3.43 -12.02
CA LEU A 46 -0.19 -2.41 -11.53
C LEU A 46 -1.47 -3.05 -10.98
N GLU A 47 -1.93 -4.16 -11.56
CA GLU A 47 -3.06 -4.94 -11.01
C GLU A 47 -2.75 -5.49 -9.61
N TRP A 48 -1.51 -5.92 -9.37
CA TRP A 48 -1.09 -6.40 -8.05
C TRP A 48 -1.04 -5.24 -7.03
N ILE A 49 -0.58 -4.06 -7.46
CA ILE A 49 -0.67 -2.82 -6.66
C ILE A 49 -2.13 -2.48 -6.32
N GLN A 50 -3.04 -2.64 -7.27
CA GLN A 50 -4.47 -2.42 -7.06
C GLN A 50 -5.03 -3.35 -5.97
N LYS A 51 -4.66 -4.63 -6.00
CA LYS A 51 -5.02 -5.59 -4.94
C LYS A 51 -4.47 -5.18 -3.57
N CYS A 52 -3.26 -4.63 -3.51
CA CYS A 52 -2.72 -4.08 -2.27
C CYS A 52 -3.56 -2.92 -1.71
N PHE A 53 -4.06 -2.02 -2.57
CA PHE A 53 -4.97 -0.97 -2.13
C PHE A 53 -6.30 -1.50 -1.60
N GLN A 54 -6.80 -2.60 -2.16
CA GLN A 54 -8.03 -3.24 -1.69
C GLN A 54 -7.86 -3.95 -0.33
N VAL A 55 -6.64 -4.36 0.03
CA VAL A 55 -6.35 -4.99 1.32
C VAL A 55 -6.42 -4.00 2.49
N LEU A 56 -5.90 -2.78 2.32
CA LEU A 56 -5.86 -1.76 3.37
C LEU A 56 -7.24 -1.46 4.02
N PRO A 57 -8.33 -1.22 3.27
CA PRO A 57 -9.64 -0.95 3.85
C PRO A 57 -10.25 -2.21 4.49
N MET A 58 -9.94 -3.40 3.97
CA MET A 58 -10.40 -4.67 4.57
C MET A 58 -9.81 -4.87 5.97
N ILE A 59 -8.52 -4.59 6.16
CA ILE A 59 -7.86 -4.70 7.48
C ILE A 59 -8.43 -3.64 8.44
N ASN A 60 -8.65 -2.40 7.98
CA ASN A 60 -9.29 -1.34 8.79
C ASN A 60 -10.71 -1.72 9.21
N LYS A 61 -11.49 -2.35 8.31
CA LYS A 61 -12.84 -2.84 8.61
C LYS A 61 -12.80 -3.97 9.64
N ALA A 62 -11.86 -4.91 9.52
CA ALA A 62 -11.67 -5.99 10.50
C ALA A 62 -11.30 -5.42 11.88
N PHE A 63 -10.45 -4.40 11.94
CA PHE A 63 -10.10 -3.70 13.19
C PHE A 63 -11.32 -3.01 13.80
N THR A 64 -12.11 -2.31 12.99
CA THR A 64 -13.34 -1.64 13.45
C THR A 64 -14.35 -2.64 14.00
N LYS A 65 -14.52 -3.78 13.32
CA LYS A 65 -15.37 -4.90 13.78
C LYS A 65 -14.92 -5.41 15.15
N LEU A 66 -13.62 -5.64 15.35
CA LEU A 66 -13.07 -6.05 16.65
C LEU A 66 -13.41 -5.05 17.75
N VAL A 67 -13.19 -3.75 17.51
CA VAL A 67 -13.45 -2.68 18.48
C VAL A 67 -14.92 -2.65 18.93
N VAL A 68 -15.84 -2.91 18.00
CA VAL A 68 -17.28 -3.03 18.27
C VAL A 68 -17.59 -4.30 19.06
N GLU A 69 -17.07 -5.45 18.65
CA GLU A 69 -17.32 -6.74 19.31
C GLU A 69 -16.91 -6.77 20.78
N ILE A 70 -15.79 -6.11 21.12
CA ILE A 70 -15.31 -6.03 22.49
C ILE A 70 -15.96 -4.89 23.30
N ASP A 71 -16.87 -4.10 22.71
CA ASP A 71 -17.47 -2.89 23.31
C ASP A 71 -16.39 -1.97 23.92
N TYR A 72 -15.42 -1.58 23.10
CA TYR A 72 -14.35 -0.67 23.50
C TYR A 72 -14.15 0.47 22.51
N PRO A 73 -15.20 1.30 22.31
CA PRO A 73 -15.16 2.39 21.35
C PRO A 73 -14.03 3.37 21.66
N VAL A 74 -13.68 4.15 20.64
CA VAL A 74 -12.63 5.18 20.68
C VAL A 74 -12.74 6.11 21.89
N SER A 75 -13.96 6.43 22.33
CA SER A 75 -14.21 7.26 23.52
C SER A 75 -13.68 6.66 24.83
N LYS A 76 -13.44 5.35 24.89
CA LYS A 76 -12.88 4.65 26.05
C LYS A 76 -11.35 4.49 25.97
N TRP A 77 -10.73 4.83 24.83
CA TRP A 77 -9.29 4.63 24.64
C TRP A 77 -8.49 5.51 25.59
N LYS A 78 -7.32 5.03 26.04
CA LYS A 78 -6.41 5.88 26.80
C LYS A 78 -5.54 6.71 25.86
N ALA A 79 -4.96 7.80 26.40
CA ALA A 79 -4.11 8.72 25.65
C ALA A 79 -3.04 8.02 24.81
N LYS A 80 -2.37 6.99 25.36
CA LYS A 80 -1.34 6.21 24.64
C LYS A 80 -1.90 5.52 23.37
N THR A 81 -3.04 4.85 23.47
CA THR A 81 -3.66 4.16 22.32
C THR A 81 -4.20 5.14 21.29
N MET A 82 -4.74 6.29 21.74
CA MET A 82 -5.12 7.37 20.83
C MET A 82 -3.90 7.92 20.07
N GLU A 83 -2.81 8.20 20.79
CA GLU A 83 -1.55 8.69 20.21
C GLU A 83 -0.99 7.70 19.18
N GLU A 84 -0.96 6.41 19.51
CA GLU A 84 -0.51 5.36 18.60
C GLU A 84 -1.34 5.32 17.31
N TYR A 85 -2.67 5.41 17.41
CA TYR A 85 -3.55 5.44 16.24
C TYR A 85 -3.39 6.73 15.42
N LEU A 86 -3.25 7.88 16.09
CA LEU A 86 -2.99 9.16 15.43
C LEU A 86 -1.64 9.15 14.72
N ASN A 87 -0.61 8.55 15.29
CA ASN A 87 0.68 8.42 14.63
C ASN A 87 0.60 7.46 13.43
N TYR A 88 -0.08 6.31 13.59
CA TYR A 88 -0.33 5.38 12.49
C TYR A 88 -1.06 6.03 11.33
N SER A 89 -2.19 6.72 11.59
CA SER A 89 -2.99 7.36 10.55
C SER A 89 -2.28 8.53 9.88
N LEU A 90 -1.48 9.32 10.62
CA LEU A 90 -0.69 10.41 10.03
C LEU A 90 0.35 9.85 9.05
N ASN A 91 1.13 8.86 9.48
CA ASN A 91 2.13 8.22 8.65
C ASN A 91 1.49 7.58 7.40
N SER A 92 0.32 6.96 7.56
CA SER A 92 -0.42 6.36 6.46
C SER A 92 -0.88 7.42 5.44
N LEU A 93 -1.36 8.59 5.88
CA LEU A 93 -1.69 9.72 4.98
C LEU A 93 -0.45 10.23 4.23
N ASP A 94 0.70 10.33 4.89
CA ASP A 94 1.96 10.74 4.25
C ASP A 94 2.45 9.75 3.19
N ILE A 95 2.16 8.46 3.37
CA ILE A 95 2.45 7.41 2.39
C ILE A 95 1.47 7.49 1.23
N LEU A 96 0.17 7.67 1.48
CA LEU A 96 -0.83 7.85 0.42
C LEU A 96 -0.51 9.07 -0.46
N ASN A 97 -0.04 10.18 0.14
CA ASN A 97 0.49 11.34 -0.61
C ASN A 97 1.69 10.96 -1.49
N SER A 98 2.52 10.05 -1.01
CA SER A 98 3.67 9.54 -1.78
C SER A 98 3.21 8.69 -2.97
N PHE A 99 2.15 7.89 -2.80
CA PHE A 99 1.53 7.17 -3.92
C PHE A 99 0.96 8.12 -4.95
N THR A 100 0.21 9.15 -4.54
CA THR A 100 -0.31 10.18 -5.44
C THR A 100 0.81 10.86 -6.23
N SER A 101 1.93 11.18 -5.58
CA SER A 101 3.10 11.74 -6.25
C SER A 101 3.70 10.77 -7.26
N ALA A 102 3.85 9.49 -6.91
CA ALA A 102 4.40 8.47 -7.81
C ALA A 102 3.49 8.24 -9.04
N LEU A 103 2.17 8.15 -8.83
CA LEU A 103 1.19 8.05 -9.92
C LEU A 103 1.21 9.28 -10.82
N SER A 104 1.40 10.48 -10.26
CA SER A 104 1.54 11.71 -11.05
C SER A 104 2.80 11.68 -11.93
N HIS A 105 3.91 11.12 -11.43
CA HIS A 105 5.11 10.90 -12.23
C HIS A 105 4.87 9.95 -13.41
N PHE A 106 4.12 8.86 -13.21
CA PHE A 106 3.70 8.00 -14.31
C PHE A 106 2.79 8.73 -15.30
N GLY A 107 1.87 9.56 -14.81
CA GLY A 107 1.05 10.43 -15.67
C GLY A 107 1.89 11.36 -16.54
N HIS A 108 2.94 11.99 -15.99
CA HIS A 108 3.86 12.82 -16.76
C HIS A 108 4.68 12.03 -17.79
N ALA A 109 5.18 10.85 -17.42
CA ALA A 109 5.92 9.97 -18.34
C ALA A 109 5.03 9.57 -19.52
N ARG A 110 3.79 9.16 -19.24
CA ARG A 110 2.78 8.84 -20.25
C ARG A 110 2.48 10.03 -21.17
N LEU A 111 2.24 11.22 -20.63
CA LEU A 111 2.00 12.42 -21.45
C LEU A 111 3.19 12.74 -22.36
N SER A 112 4.42 12.56 -21.87
CA SER A 112 5.62 12.71 -22.69
C SER A 112 5.70 11.69 -23.82
N LEU A 113 5.27 10.45 -23.57
CA LEU A 113 5.17 9.39 -24.58
C LEU A 113 4.10 9.69 -25.63
N SER A 114 2.90 10.09 -25.21
CA SER A 114 1.83 10.49 -26.13
C SER A 114 2.26 11.67 -27.01
N LEU A 115 2.99 12.64 -26.45
CA LEU A 115 3.56 13.74 -27.22
C LEU A 115 4.59 13.22 -28.24
N ALA A 116 5.51 12.35 -27.83
CA ALA A 116 6.50 11.76 -28.75
C ALA A 116 5.80 11.04 -29.91
N LEU A 117 4.75 10.30 -29.62
CA LEU A 117 3.93 9.59 -30.60
C LEU A 117 3.26 10.54 -31.61
N SER A 118 2.69 11.66 -31.14
CA SER A 118 2.09 12.67 -32.04
C SER A 118 3.09 13.35 -33.00
N LEU A 119 4.38 13.28 -32.68
CA LEU A 119 5.47 13.88 -33.47
C LEU A 119 6.08 12.91 -34.49
N VAL A 120 5.67 11.63 -34.49
CA VAL A 120 6.25 10.59 -35.35
C VAL A 120 6.19 10.97 -36.83
N GLU A 121 5.04 11.49 -37.29
CA GLU A 121 4.87 11.86 -38.70
C GLU A 121 5.40 13.27 -39.01
N SER A 122 5.18 14.22 -38.10
CA SER A 122 5.44 15.65 -38.33
C SER A 122 6.88 16.06 -38.03
N SER A 123 7.56 15.37 -37.10
CA SER A 123 8.93 15.70 -36.66
C SER A 123 9.65 14.47 -36.07
N PRO A 124 10.03 13.48 -36.91
CA PRO A 124 10.59 12.20 -36.44
C PRO A 124 11.82 12.33 -35.54
N SER A 125 12.71 13.28 -35.83
CA SER A 125 13.92 13.53 -35.03
C SER A 125 13.59 14.04 -33.62
N LEU A 126 12.55 14.84 -33.48
CA LEU A 126 12.07 15.33 -32.19
C LEU A 126 11.35 14.22 -31.41
N ALA A 127 10.58 13.37 -32.09
CA ALA A 127 9.96 12.19 -31.51
C ALA A 127 11.00 11.28 -30.87
N MET A 128 12.07 10.92 -31.60
CA MET A 128 13.16 10.09 -31.07
C MET A 128 13.84 10.71 -29.84
N LYS A 129 14.07 12.03 -29.84
CA LYS A 129 14.66 12.73 -28.68
C LYS A 129 13.77 12.62 -27.44
N ARG A 130 12.44 12.66 -27.61
CA ARG A 130 11.47 12.57 -26.52
C ARG A 130 11.34 11.16 -25.97
N LEU A 131 11.39 10.14 -26.82
CA LEU A 131 11.37 8.72 -26.41
C LEU A 131 12.54 8.39 -25.47
N LYS A 132 13.74 8.94 -25.72
CA LYS A 132 14.93 8.73 -24.88
C LYS A 132 14.92 9.39 -23.51
N MET A 133 14.08 10.40 -23.31
CA MET A 133 14.12 11.23 -22.09
C MET A 133 13.29 10.63 -20.94
N ILE A 134 12.57 9.54 -21.18
CA ILE A 134 11.65 8.97 -20.20
C ILE A 134 12.41 8.13 -19.18
N GLU A 135 12.75 8.78 -18.08
CA GLU A 135 13.18 8.11 -16.86
C GLU A 135 11.99 7.94 -15.92
N PHE A 136 11.63 6.68 -15.64
CA PHE A 136 10.79 6.33 -14.50
C PHE A 136 11.64 6.52 -13.23
N LYS A 137 11.72 7.76 -12.73
CA LYS A 137 12.60 8.13 -11.62
C LYS A 137 12.24 7.43 -10.31
N SER A 138 13.28 7.14 -9.51
CA SER A 138 13.13 6.69 -8.13
C SER A 138 12.71 7.82 -7.19
N PHE A 139 11.63 7.59 -6.46
CA PHE A 139 11.14 8.49 -5.42
C PHE A 139 12.05 8.40 -4.19
N ARG A 140 12.67 9.52 -3.81
CA ARG A 140 13.45 9.65 -2.57
C ARG A 140 12.66 10.45 -1.55
N LYS A 141 11.79 9.78 -0.78
CA LYS A 141 11.23 10.33 0.45
C LYS A 141 11.75 9.56 1.65
N GLU A 142 12.16 10.29 2.67
CA GLU A 142 12.52 9.73 3.97
C GLU A 142 11.25 9.54 4.78
N PHE A 143 10.97 8.31 5.19
CA PHE A 143 9.91 8.03 6.15
C PHE A 143 10.49 8.16 7.54
N GLY A 144 9.88 9.01 8.37
CA GLY A 144 10.23 9.13 9.77
C GLY A 144 9.97 7.80 10.49
N VAL A 145 11.04 7.07 10.79
CA VAL A 145 10.95 5.87 11.64
C VAL A 145 10.83 6.37 13.08
N GLN A 146 9.61 6.42 13.60
CA GLN A 146 9.43 6.57 15.04
C GLN A 146 9.41 5.17 15.65
N GLU A 147 10.59 4.77 16.16
CA GLU A 147 10.72 3.64 17.07
C GLU A 147 9.98 4.01 18.36
N ASN A 148 8.82 3.40 18.58
CA ASN A 148 8.19 3.43 19.88
C ASN A 148 9.08 2.61 20.82
N LYS A 149 9.94 3.29 21.59
CA LYS A 149 10.54 2.67 22.77
C LYS A 149 9.41 2.34 23.72
N GLU A 150 9.25 1.06 24.02
CA GLU A 150 8.36 0.60 25.08
C GLU A 150 8.87 1.16 26.41
N ASP A 151 8.39 2.34 26.79
CA ASP A 151 8.49 2.82 28.16
C ASP A 151 7.34 2.16 28.94
N ASP A 152 7.50 0.88 29.25
CA ASP A 152 6.57 0.13 30.10
C ASP A 152 6.79 0.52 31.57
N LYS A 153 6.39 1.75 31.91
CA LYS A 153 6.24 2.18 33.30
C LYS A 153 4.79 2.06 33.73
N GLY A 154 4.42 0.84 34.14
CA GLY A 154 3.56 0.61 35.30
C GLY A 154 2.18 1.27 35.33
N ARG A 155 1.46 1.37 34.20
CA ARG A 155 0.06 1.83 34.19
C ARG A 155 -0.88 0.65 33.98
N SER A 156 -1.82 0.42 34.89
CA SER A 156 -2.81 -0.65 34.80
C SER A 156 -3.65 -0.52 33.53
N CYS A 157 -3.33 -1.33 32.53
CA CYS A 157 -4.04 -1.42 31.25
C CYS A 157 -5.23 -2.39 31.39
N SER A 158 -6.42 -2.02 30.93
CA SER A 158 -7.56 -2.94 30.94
C SER A 158 -7.32 -4.05 29.91
N ASP A 159 -7.92 -5.23 30.09
CA ASP A 159 -7.72 -6.32 29.12
C ASP A 159 -8.27 -5.97 27.72
N LYS A 160 -9.33 -5.15 27.65
CA LYS A 160 -9.85 -4.61 26.38
C LYS A 160 -8.86 -3.64 25.73
N GLU A 161 -8.23 -2.75 26.49
CA GLU A 161 -7.20 -1.83 25.98
C GLU A 161 -6.00 -2.62 25.43
N LYS A 162 -5.56 -3.68 26.13
CA LYS A 162 -4.49 -4.57 25.64
C LYS A 162 -4.86 -5.23 24.31
N VAL A 163 -6.11 -5.69 24.16
CA VAL A 163 -6.59 -6.27 22.89
C VAL A 163 -6.57 -5.24 21.77
N VAL A 164 -7.03 -4.01 22.01
CA VAL A 164 -6.98 -2.93 21.01
C VAL A 164 -5.54 -2.59 20.64
N GLN A 165 -4.63 -2.47 21.61
CA GLN A 165 -3.22 -2.20 21.35
C GLN A 165 -2.57 -3.30 20.50
N GLN A 166 -2.83 -4.57 20.81
CA GLN A 166 -2.33 -5.69 20.00
C GLN A 166 -2.90 -5.68 18.58
N ALA A 167 -4.20 -5.39 18.43
CA ALA A 167 -4.82 -5.29 17.12
C ALA A 167 -4.32 -4.08 16.32
N LEU A 168 -4.04 -2.96 16.98
CA LEU A 168 -3.46 -1.76 16.37
C LEU A 168 -2.02 -2.03 15.88
N MET A 169 -1.23 -2.79 16.64
CA MET A 169 0.10 -3.22 16.21
C MET A 169 0.04 -4.09 14.96
N GLU A 170 -0.92 -5.01 14.85
CA GLU A 170 -1.13 -5.82 13.65
C GLU A 170 -1.66 -5.01 12.46
N LEU A 171 -2.58 -4.07 12.70
CA LEU A 171 -3.06 -3.13 11.69
C LEU A 171 -1.90 -2.29 11.13
N ARG A 172 -1.05 -1.77 12.01
CA ARG A 172 0.14 -0.98 11.65
C ARG A 172 1.15 -1.82 10.89
N SER A 173 1.55 -2.97 11.41
CA SER A 173 2.58 -3.83 10.79
C SER A 173 2.14 -4.28 9.41
N THR A 174 0.90 -4.75 9.28
CA THR A 174 0.35 -5.22 8.00
C THR A 174 0.16 -4.07 7.02
N GLY A 175 -0.42 -2.95 7.46
CA GLY A 175 -0.62 -1.79 6.59
C GLY A 175 0.69 -1.20 6.06
N PHE A 176 1.71 -1.09 6.93
CA PHE A 176 3.04 -0.61 6.54
C PHE A 176 3.80 -1.60 5.66
N TRP A 177 3.62 -2.90 5.88
CA TRP A 177 4.14 -3.91 4.97
C TRP A 177 3.54 -3.76 3.57
N VAL A 178 2.21 -3.70 3.45
CA VAL A 178 1.52 -3.52 2.16
C VAL A 178 2.03 -2.24 1.48
N CYS A 179 2.10 -1.15 2.22
CA CYS A 179 2.60 0.12 1.72
C CYS A 179 4.06 0.05 1.24
N SER A 180 4.92 -0.72 1.91
CA SER A 180 6.31 -0.89 1.52
C SER A 180 6.45 -1.54 0.15
N VAL A 181 5.62 -2.55 -0.15
CA VAL A 181 5.66 -3.22 -1.45
C VAL A 181 5.09 -2.31 -2.54
N VAL A 182 3.99 -1.61 -2.25
CA VAL A 182 3.39 -0.68 -3.21
C VAL A 182 4.38 0.42 -3.58
N LEU A 183 5.02 1.02 -2.58
CA LEU A 183 5.99 2.07 -2.82
C LEU A 183 7.17 1.58 -3.67
N ALA A 184 7.67 0.38 -3.37
CA ALA A 184 8.77 -0.20 -4.13
C ALA A 184 8.43 -0.38 -5.61
N GLY A 185 7.23 -0.90 -5.91
CA GLY A 185 6.75 -1.06 -7.28
C GLY A 185 6.54 0.28 -7.99
N LEU A 186 5.86 1.24 -7.35
CA LEU A 186 5.59 2.55 -7.95
C LEU A 186 6.87 3.38 -8.15
N CYS A 187 7.89 3.17 -7.33
CA CYS A 187 9.13 3.96 -7.36
C CYS A 187 10.29 3.24 -8.04
N GLY A 188 10.18 1.95 -8.33
CA GLY A 188 11.31 1.16 -8.85
C GLY A 188 12.55 1.17 -7.95
N ASP A 189 12.38 1.31 -6.63
CA ASP A 189 13.49 1.45 -5.67
C ASP A 189 13.36 0.43 -4.52
N ASP A 190 14.27 -0.53 -4.48
CA ASP A 190 14.39 -1.56 -3.45
C ASP A 190 14.71 -0.97 -2.06
N ARG A 191 15.39 0.17 -2.01
CA ARG A 191 15.64 0.87 -0.75
C ARG A 191 14.36 1.45 -0.16
N ALA A 192 13.39 1.84 -0.99
CA ALA A 192 12.09 2.31 -0.53
C ALA A 192 11.35 1.19 0.21
N TYR A 193 11.37 -0.04 -0.35
CA TYR A 193 10.90 -1.23 0.33
C TYR A 193 11.63 -1.44 1.66
N LEU A 194 12.96 -1.56 1.66
CA LEU A 194 13.74 -1.90 2.85
C LEU A 194 13.53 -0.91 4.01
N LYS A 195 13.44 0.39 3.71
CA LYS A 195 13.21 1.43 4.74
C LYS A 195 11.81 1.34 5.32
N MET A 196 10.80 1.24 4.47
CA MET A 196 9.40 1.18 4.91
C MET A 196 9.08 -0.15 5.61
N ARG A 197 9.68 -1.25 5.12
CA ARG A 197 9.57 -2.59 5.72
C ARG A 197 10.12 -2.64 7.14
N ARG A 198 11.21 -1.92 7.45
CA ARG A 198 11.70 -1.76 8.84
C ARG A 198 10.67 -1.07 9.73
N SER A 199 9.94 -0.08 9.19
CA SER A 199 8.92 0.66 9.93
C SER A 199 7.70 -0.20 10.29
N ALA A 200 7.45 -1.27 9.53
CA ALA A 200 6.42 -2.27 9.84
C ALA A 200 6.78 -3.14 11.08
N GLY A 201 8.05 -3.13 11.51
CA GLY A 201 8.51 -3.91 12.66
C GLY A 201 8.52 -5.42 12.42
N ALA A 202 8.51 -6.18 13.52
CA ALA A 202 8.44 -7.64 13.49
C ALA A 202 7.04 -8.08 13.04
N LEU A 203 6.98 -8.90 12.00
CA LEU A 203 5.73 -9.48 11.54
C LEU A 203 5.38 -10.66 12.47
N SER A 204 4.16 -10.65 13.02
CA SER A 204 3.68 -11.73 13.88
C SER A 204 2.76 -12.71 13.15
N ASN A 205 2.24 -12.31 11.98
CA ASN A 205 1.31 -13.09 11.19
C ASN A 205 2.05 -14.06 10.24
N PRO A 206 1.85 -15.39 10.35
CA PRO A 206 2.53 -16.37 9.50
C PRO A 206 2.26 -16.20 8.00
N ALA A 207 1.04 -15.83 7.60
CA ALA A 207 0.72 -15.58 6.20
C ALA A 207 1.51 -14.38 5.66
N LEU A 208 1.68 -13.35 6.48
CA LEU A 208 2.45 -12.16 6.14
C LEU A 208 3.95 -12.46 6.06
N ILE A 209 4.49 -13.29 6.95
CA ILE A 209 5.91 -13.71 6.91
C ILE A 209 6.23 -14.47 5.61
N ASN A 210 5.34 -15.38 5.21
CA ASN A 210 5.49 -16.13 3.97
C ASN A 210 5.42 -15.21 2.74
N LEU A 211 4.45 -14.30 2.73
CA LEU A 211 4.32 -13.28 1.68
C LEU A 211 5.56 -12.37 1.61
N ASP A 212 6.06 -11.92 2.75
CA ASP A 212 7.24 -11.06 2.85
C ASP A 212 8.46 -11.74 2.22
N SER A 213 8.68 -13.01 2.53
CA SER A 213 9.80 -13.80 1.98
C SER A 213 9.70 -13.95 0.46
N MET A 214 8.50 -14.21 -0.06
CA MET A 214 8.25 -14.33 -1.50
C MET A 214 8.49 -12.99 -2.22
N ILE A 215 7.92 -11.90 -1.69
CA ILE A 215 8.06 -10.56 -2.27
C ILE A 215 9.50 -10.08 -2.20
N TYR A 216 10.20 -10.36 -1.09
CA TYR A 216 11.62 -10.03 -0.94
C TYR A 216 12.46 -10.63 -2.09
N GLY A 217 12.25 -11.91 -2.42
CA GLY A 217 12.93 -12.56 -3.55
C GLY A 217 12.68 -11.82 -4.87
N ILE A 218 11.41 -11.50 -5.16
CA ILE A 218 11.00 -10.81 -6.39
C ILE A 218 11.64 -9.43 -6.50
N LEU A 219 11.61 -8.64 -5.42
CA LEU A 219 12.13 -7.27 -5.41
C LEU A 219 13.65 -7.24 -5.59
N MET A 220 14.36 -8.17 -4.94
CA MET A 220 15.83 -8.21 -4.95
C MET A 220 16.40 -8.79 -6.25
N GLU A 221 15.71 -9.75 -6.88
CA GLU A 221 16.18 -10.37 -8.11
C GLU A 221 15.87 -9.52 -9.36
N LYS A 222 14.75 -8.78 -9.37
CA LYS A 222 14.20 -8.17 -10.60
C LYS A 222 14.03 -6.65 -10.57
N ARG A 223 14.76 -5.97 -9.67
CA ARG A 223 14.90 -4.50 -9.59
C ARG A 223 13.60 -3.69 -9.43
N CYS A 224 12.57 -4.23 -8.76
CA CYS A 224 11.35 -3.49 -8.39
C CYS A 224 10.60 -2.79 -9.54
N VAL A 225 10.87 -3.11 -10.82
CA VAL A 225 10.22 -2.45 -11.96
C VAL A 225 8.90 -3.16 -12.27
N LEU A 226 7.84 -2.38 -12.45
CA LEU A 226 6.53 -2.89 -12.85
C LEU A 226 6.56 -3.42 -14.29
N LYS A 227 5.86 -4.52 -14.53
CA LYS A 227 5.73 -5.15 -15.85
C LYS A 227 5.29 -4.15 -16.92
N GLU A 228 4.26 -3.34 -16.61
CA GLU A 228 3.69 -2.38 -17.55
C GLU A 228 4.69 -1.26 -17.91
N VAL A 229 5.59 -0.92 -16.98
CA VAL A 229 6.67 0.04 -17.23
C VAL A 229 7.73 -0.54 -18.17
N ILE A 230 8.06 -1.83 -18.01
CA ILE A 230 8.96 -2.55 -18.93
C ILE A 230 8.34 -2.60 -20.32
N GLU A 231 7.07 -2.98 -20.43
CA GLU A 231 6.36 -3.11 -21.71
C GLU A 231 6.23 -1.79 -22.47
N LEU A 232 6.05 -0.68 -21.76
CA LEU A 232 6.05 0.67 -22.34
C LEU A 232 7.45 1.07 -22.83
N LYS A 233 8.49 0.75 -22.06
CA LYS A 233 9.87 1.01 -22.45
C LYS A 233 10.25 0.24 -23.71
N ASP A 234 9.98 -1.06 -23.74
CA ASP A 234 10.27 -1.91 -24.90
C ASP A 234 9.51 -1.42 -26.14
N SER A 235 8.25 -0.98 -25.96
CA SER A 235 7.47 -0.40 -27.05
C SER A 235 8.02 0.95 -27.54
N ALA A 236 8.55 1.78 -26.63
CA ALA A 236 9.22 3.03 -26.99
C ALA A 236 10.52 2.77 -27.77
N ASP A 237 11.31 1.77 -27.37
CA ASP A 237 12.54 1.36 -28.07
C ASP A 237 12.23 0.80 -29.48
N CYS A 238 11.18 -0.02 -29.61
CA CYS A 238 10.68 -0.50 -30.90
C CYS A 238 10.22 0.64 -31.80
N LEU A 239 9.48 1.61 -31.25
CA LEU A 239 9.04 2.78 -32.01
C LEU A 239 10.22 3.63 -32.47
N GLU A 240 11.24 3.82 -31.62
CA GLU A 240 12.47 4.52 -32.02
C GLU A 240 13.15 3.83 -33.21
N ALA A 241 13.31 2.51 -33.16
CA ALA A 241 13.90 1.73 -34.25
C ALA A 241 13.06 1.82 -35.55
N ALA A 242 11.74 1.77 -35.43
CA ALA A 242 10.83 1.85 -36.56
C ALA A 242 10.83 3.23 -37.23
N ILE A 243 10.97 4.31 -36.45
CA ILE A 243 11.17 5.67 -36.96
C ILE A 243 12.47 5.74 -37.79
N ALA A 244 13.57 5.17 -37.28
CA ALA A 244 14.83 5.13 -38.01
C ALA A 244 14.72 4.32 -39.32
N GLY A 245 13.93 3.25 -39.31
CA GLY A 245 13.64 2.41 -40.47
C GLY A 245 12.56 2.95 -41.44
N LYS A 246 11.92 4.10 -41.14
CA LYS A 246 10.80 4.68 -41.90
C LYS A 246 9.55 3.77 -42.03
N HIS A 247 9.32 2.89 -41.06
CA HIS A 247 8.19 1.97 -41.02
C HIS A 247 7.50 2.00 -39.66
N SER A 248 7.09 3.19 -39.20
CA SER A 248 6.62 3.42 -37.82
C SER A 248 5.14 3.17 -37.56
N SER A 249 4.31 2.89 -38.57
CA SER A 249 2.84 2.78 -38.41
C SER A 249 2.44 1.74 -37.36
N ASP A 250 2.86 0.49 -37.55
CA ASP A 250 2.49 -0.62 -36.66
C ASP A 250 3.05 -0.43 -35.24
N ALA A 251 4.28 0.07 -35.13
CA ALA A 251 4.92 0.35 -33.83
C ALA A 251 4.25 1.53 -33.10
N ALA A 252 3.74 2.52 -33.84
CA ALA A 252 3.01 3.65 -33.29
C ALA A 252 1.63 3.22 -32.77
N GLU A 253 0.92 2.38 -33.52
CA GLU A 253 -0.37 1.79 -33.09
C GLU A 253 -0.21 0.92 -31.83
N GLU A 254 0.82 0.07 -31.80
CA GLU A 254 1.16 -0.73 -30.62
C GLU A 254 1.43 0.16 -29.40
N MET A 255 2.23 1.21 -29.57
CA MET A 255 2.56 2.14 -28.50
C MET A 255 1.32 2.89 -28.00
N GLN A 256 0.43 3.32 -28.90
CA GLN A 256 -0.85 3.95 -28.56
C GLN A 256 -1.69 3.01 -27.70
N ARG A 257 -1.84 1.75 -28.11
CA ARG A 257 -2.63 0.76 -27.37
C ARG A 257 -2.12 0.57 -25.95
N LYS A 258 -0.80 0.38 -25.78
CA LYS A 258 -0.19 0.22 -24.45
C LYS A 258 -0.33 1.47 -23.59
N LEU A 259 -0.23 2.67 -24.16
CA LEU A 259 -0.44 3.92 -23.43
C LEU A 259 -1.87 4.04 -22.90
N GLU A 260 -2.87 3.65 -23.69
CA GLU A 260 -4.28 3.66 -23.28
C GLU A 260 -4.58 2.62 -22.18
N GLU A 261 -4.01 1.42 -22.28
CA GLU A 261 -4.11 0.40 -21.23
C GLU A 261 -3.46 0.88 -19.93
N PHE A 262 -2.26 1.46 -20.01
CA PHE A 262 -1.56 2.02 -18.86
C PHE A 262 -2.33 3.19 -18.23
N GLU A 263 -2.93 4.08 -19.04
CA GLU A 263 -3.77 5.18 -18.54
C GLU A 263 -4.96 4.67 -17.73
N LYS A 264 -5.67 3.66 -18.25
CA LYS A 264 -6.82 3.05 -17.54
C LYS A 264 -6.41 2.48 -16.18
N LEU A 265 -5.25 1.81 -16.12
CA LEU A 265 -4.71 1.27 -14.87
C LEU A 265 -4.32 2.40 -13.90
N LEU A 266 -3.63 3.44 -14.37
CA LEU A 266 -3.28 4.59 -13.54
C LEU A 266 -4.50 5.33 -12.99
N ASP A 267 -5.53 5.53 -13.80
CA ASP A 267 -6.77 6.18 -13.39
C ASP A 267 -7.49 5.35 -12.32
N GLY A 268 -7.51 4.02 -12.47
CA GLY A 268 -8.03 3.10 -11.47
C GLY A 268 -7.30 3.24 -10.13
N LEU A 269 -5.97 3.19 -10.16
CA LEU A 269 -5.14 3.35 -8.97
C LEU A 269 -5.30 4.73 -8.33
N GLY A 270 -5.37 5.80 -9.12
CA GLY A 270 -5.57 7.16 -8.63
C GLY A 270 -6.89 7.30 -7.86
N LYS A 271 -7.97 6.68 -8.35
CA LYS A 271 -9.26 6.65 -7.64
C LYS A 271 -9.16 5.88 -6.33
N GLU A 272 -8.47 4.74 -6.32
CA GLU A 272 -8.29 3.94 -5.10
C GLU A 272 -7.47 4.70 -4.04
N VAL A 273 -6.35 5.32 -4.41
CA VAL A 273 -5.55 6.13 -3.48
C VAL A 273 -6.37 7.29 -2.89
N ASN A 274 -7.14 7.99 -3.72
CA ASN A 274 -8.01 9.08 -3.26
C ASN A 274 -9.12 8.59 -2.31
N CYS A 275 -9.68 7.41 -2.58
CA CYS A 275 -10.66 6.76 -1.70
C CYS A 275 -10.04 6.45 -0.34
N LEU A 276 -8.89 5.76 -0.32
CA LEU A 276 -8.15 5.44 0.90
C LEU A 276 -7.79 6.68 1.71
N PHE A 277 -7.33 7.74 1.04
CA PHE A 277 -6.98 9.00 1.68
C PHE A 277 -8.19 9.63 2.37
N SER A 278 -9.32 9.67 1.67
CA SER A 278 -10.56 10.25 2.19
C SER A 278 -11.12 9.46 3.37
N GLU A 279 -11.14 8.12 3.27
CA GLU A 279 -11.60 7.24 4.34
C GLU A 279 -10.74 7.36 5.60
N LEU A 280 -9.41 7.32 5.45
CA LEU A 280 -8.49 7.43 6.57
C LEU A 280 -8.55 8.81 7.24
N LEU A 281 -8.68 9.88 6.43
CA LEU A 281 -8.84 11.23 6.93
C LEU A 281 -10.16 11.40 7.69
N ALA A 282 -11.25 10.80 7.20
CA ALA A 282 -12.54 10.79 7.89
C ALA A 282 -12.44 10.09 9.26
N ALA A 283 -11.89 8.87 9.30
CA ALA A 283 -11.71 8.12 10.54
C ALA A 283 -10.85 8.88 11.57
N ARG A 284 -9.76 9.52 11.11
CA ARG A 284 -8.92 10.38 11.95
C ARG A 284 -9.71 11.58 12.50
N ASN A 285 -10.49 12.25 11.66
CA ASN A 285 -11.28 13.41 12.07
C ASN A 285 -12.37 13.03 13.08
N GLU A 286 -13.01 11.87 12.92
CA GLU A 286 -13.97 11.34 13.90
C GLU A 286 -13.32 11.14 15.27
N LEU A 287 -12.13 10.51 15.32
CA LEU A 287 -11.35 10.37 16.55
C LEU A 287 -11.05 11.74 17.20
N LEU A 288 -10.53 12.69 16.43
CA LEU A 288 -10.19 14.04 16.92
C LEU A 288 -11.42 14.79 17.45
N ASN A 289 -12.56 14.66 16.77
CA ASN A 289 -13.81 15.26 17.23
C ASN A 289 -14.30 14.60 18.52
N GLY A 290 -14.16 13.28 18.64
CA GLY A 290 -14.44 12.54 19.87
C GLY A 290 -13.66 13.12 21.06
N ILE A 291 -12.36 13.34 20.89
CA ILE A 291 -11.49 13.96 21.91
C ILE A 291 -11.98 15.36 22.28
N ARG A 292 -12.32 16.21 21.30
CA ARG A 292 -12.80 17.58 21.56
C ARG A 292 -14.11 17.62 22.32
N THR A 293 -14.98 16.64 22.10
CA THR A 293 -16.29 16.55 22.77
C THR A 293 -16.24 15.96 24.18
N GLN A 294 -15.16 15.26 24.52
CA GLN A 294 -14.88 14.84 25.89
C GLN A 294 -14.41 16.04 26.71
N LYS A 295 -15.35 16.70 27.40
CA LYS A 295 -15.01 17.67 28.44
C LYS A 295 -14.19 16.97 29.55
N PRO A 296 -13.24 17.69 30.18
CA PRO A 296 -12.40 17.14 31.26
C PRO A 296 -13.20 16.62 32.44
#